data_AF-A0A9D7DH75-F1
#
_entry.id   AF-A0A9D7DH75-F1
#
_cell.length_a   1.000
_cell.length_b   1.000
_cell.length_c   1.000
_cell.angle_alpha   90.00
_cell.angle_beta   90.00
_cell.angle_gamma   90.00
#
_symmetry.space_group_name_H-M   'P 1'
#
loop_
_entity.id
_entity.type
_entity.pdbx_description
1 polymer ?
#
loop_
_entity_poly.entity_id
_entity_poly.type
_entity_poly.pdbx_seq_one_letter_code
_entity_poly.pdbx_strand_id
1 'polypeptide(L)'
;MGEAGRGRRYWHDNMYHHIKQRYQVKELSMPFRMVAHELGLPQDLKTATFPKSDAAFSRLISFNIRVTWTEAELDAYLDKVEGAVRKVTEGV
;
A
#
# COMPACT_ATOMS: atom_id res chain seq x y z
N MET A 1 3.88 -6.31 -8.73
CA MET A 1 4.85 -5.20 -8.86
C MET A 1 4.37 -4.35 -10.02
N GLY A 2 4.23 -3.03 -9.88
CA GLY A 2 3.79 -2.19 -10.99
C GLY A 2 4.86 -2.12 -12.07
N GLU A 3 4.41 -2.00 -13.32
CA GLU A 3 5.12 -1.92 -14.60
C GLU A 3 6.34 -0.98 -14.65
N ALA A 4 6.50 -0.14 -13.63
CA ALA A 4 7.57 0.83 -13.52
C ALA A 4 8.86 0.34 -12.83
N GLY A 5 8.93 -0.88 -12.28
CA GLY A 5 10.15 -1.44 -11.65
C GLY A 5 10.77 -0.59 -10.52
N ARG A 6 10.10 0.49 -10.11
CA ARG A 6 10.58 1.47 -9.14
C ARG A 6 9.99 1.06 -7.80
N GLY A 7 10.83 0.92 -6.78
CA GLY A 7 10.45 0.55 -5.41
C GLY A 7 9.56 1.61 -4.76
N ARG A 8 8.36 1.81 -5.27
CA ARG A 8 7.37 2.77 -4.81
C ARG A 8 6.07 2.06 -4.62
N ARG A 9 5.35 2.45 -3.57
CA ARG A 9 4.16 1.73 -3.11
C ARG A 9 3.10 2.74 -2.75
N TYR A 10 2.03 2.73 -3.53
CA TYR A 10 0.79 3.38 -3.18
C TYR A 10 -0.09 2.34 -2.48
N TRP A 11 -0.13 2.40 -1.14
CA TRP A 11 -0.70 1.33 -0.33
C TRP A 11 -2.21 1.31 -0.32
N HIS A 12 -2.85 2.47 -0.51
CA HIS A 12 -4.30 2.60 -0.49
C HIS A 12 -4.99 1.68 -1.52
N ASP A 13 -4.34 1.45 -2.66
CA ASP A 13 -4.83 0.57 -3.71
C ASP A 13 -4.03 -0.75 -3.81
N ASN A 14 -3.37 -1.16 -2.72
CA ASN A 14 -2.59 -2.41 -2.65
C ASN A 14 -3.33 -3.56 -1.93
N MET A 15 -3.43 -4.71 -2.62
CA MET A 15 -4.12 -5.92 -2.17
C MET A 15 -3.52 -6.63 -0.94
N TYR A 16 -2.30 -6.27 -0.52
CA TYR A 16 -1.57 -7.00 0.51
C TYR A 16 -1.39 -6.19 1.81
N HIS A 17 -1.26 -4.87 1.71
CA HIS A 17 -0.85 -4.02 2.83
C HIS A 17 -1.94 -3.11 3.37
N HIS A 18 -3.12 -3.04 2.72
CA HIS A 18 -4.23 -2.22 3.19
C HIS A 18 -5.54 -3.01 3.28
N ILE A 19 -6.24 -2.89 4.42
CA ILE A 19 -7.44 -3.70 4.73
C ILE A 19 -8.56 -3.50 3.72
N LYS A 20 -8.68 -2.32 3.11
CA LYS A 20 -9.69 -1.98 2.09
C LYS A 20 -9.92 -3.09 1.07
N GLN A 21 -8.84 -3.73 0.60
CA GLN A 21 -8.86 -4.68 -0.50
C GLN A 21 -8.62 -6.16 -0.09
N ARG A 22 -8.48 -6.48 1.20
CA ARG A 22 -8.18 -7.85 1.67
C ARG A 22 -9.43 -8.69 1.89
N TYR A 23 -10.14 -9.01 0.80
CA TYR A 23 -11.39 -9.78 0.84
C TYR A 23 -11.26 -11.11 1.59
N GLN A 24 -10.19 -11.86 1.36
CA GLN A 24 -9.96 -13.14 2.05
C GLN A 24 -9.94 -13.03 3.58
N VAL A 25 -9.47 -11.91 4.12
CA VAL A 25 -9.47 -11.65 5.57
C VAL A 25 -10.85 -11.21 6.04
N LYS A 26 -11.50 -10.32 5.30
CA LYS A 26 -12.85 -9.82 5.61
C LYS A 26 -13.92 -10.91 5.61
N GLU A 27 -13.75 -11.90 4.74
CA GLU A 27 -14.68 -13.01 4.57
C GLU A 27 -14.29 -14.25 5.38
N LEU A 28 -13.13 -14.24 6.05
CA LEU A 28 -12.56 -15.40 6.72
C LEU A 28 -12.37 -16.61 5.78
N SER A 29 -12.11 -16.36 4.50
CA SER A 29 -12.00 -17.40 3.46
C SER A 29 -10.73 -18.24 3.68
N MET A 30 -10.90 -19.44 4.21
CA MET A 30 -9.82 -20.37 4.54
C MET A 30 -10.13 -21.77 4.02
N PRO A 31 -9.11 -22.56 3.64
CA PRO A 31 -9.31 -23.93 3.15
C PRO A 31 -9.73 -24.92 4.25
N PHE A 32 -9.75 -24.50 5.52
CA PHE A 32 -10.16 -25.30 6.66
C PHE A 32 -10.90 -24.44 7.70
N ARG A 33 -11.67 -25.09 8.57
CA ARG A 33 -12.34 -24.42 9.69
C ARG A 33 -11.29 -23.89 10.67
N MET A 34 -11.45 -22.64 11.05
CA MET A 34 -10.64 -21.97 12.08
C MET A 34 -11.48 -21.67 13.31
N VAL A 35 -10.83 -21.43 14.46
CA VAL A 35 -11.51 -21.01 15.70
C VAL A 35 -12.43 -19.80 15.50
N ALA A 36 -12.04 -18.86 14.65
CA ALA A 36 -12.86 -17.69 14.30
C ALA A 36 -14.18 -18.03 13.57
N HIS A 37 -14.33 -19.22 13.00
CA HIS A 37 -15.61 -19.70 12.47
C HIS A 37 -16.54 -20.21 13.57
N GLU A 38 -15.99 -20.71 14.68
CA GLU A 38 -16.77 -21.23 15.81
C GLU A 38 -17.15 -20.13 16.80
N LEU A 39 -16.18 -19.25 17.10
CA LEU A 39 -16.34 -18.18 18.10
C LEU A 39 -16.74 -16.84 17.47
N GLY A 40 -16.73 -16.74 16.14
CA GLY A 40 -16.88 -15.48 15.42
C GLY A 40 -15.61 -14.63 15.43
N LEU A 41 -15.65 -13.53 14.67
CA LEU A 41 -14.63 -12.48 14.74
C LEU A 41 -15.03 -11.44 15.78
N PRO A 42 -14.07 -10.83 16.51
CA PRO A 42 -14.36 -9.78 17.48
C PRO A 42 -14.89 -8.49 16.85
N GLN A 43 -14.76 -8.34 15.53
CA GLN A 43 -15.26 -7.21 14.75
C GLN A 43 -15.71 -7.69 13.36
N ASP A 44 -16.78 -7.08 12.83
CA ASP A 44 -17.20 -7.30 11.44
C ASP A 44 -16.32 -6.50 10.48
N LEU A 45 -15.34 -7.18 9.89
CA LEU A 45 -14.41 -6.60 8.93
C LEU A 45 -15.04 -6.28 7.56
N LYS A 46 -16.26 -6.77 7.28
CA LYS A 46 -16.97 -6.49 6.02
C LYS A 46 -17.53 -5.07 6.00
N THR A 47 -17.99 -4.59 7.16
CA THR A 47 -18.63 -3.28 7.33
C THR A 47 -17.74 -2.26 8.05
N ALA A 48 -16.67 -2.71 8.72
CA ALA A 48 -15.74 -1.81 9.38
C ALA A 48 -15.14 -0.77 8.42
N THR A 49 -15.17 0.49 8.84
CA THR A 49 -14.57 1.63 8.13
C THR A 49 -13.44 2.23 8.95
N PHE A 50 -12.39 2.72 8.28
CA PHE A 50 -11.20 3.26 8.93
C PHE A 50 -10.87 4.65 8.37
N PRO A 51 -11.76 5.65 8.54
CA PRO A 51 -11.67 6.93 7.83
C PRO A 51 -10.36 7.68 8.09
N LYS A 52 -9.81 7.60 9.31
CA LYS A 52 -8.51 8.22 9.64
C LYS A 52 -7.36 7.57 8.87
N SER A 53 -7.38 6.24 8.76
CA SER A 53 -6.39 5.49 7.99
C SER A 53 -6.54 5.77 6.49
N ASP A 54 -7.76 5.73 5.96
CA ASP A 54 -8.05 6.01 4.56
C ASP A 54 -7.60 7.42 4.15
N ALA A 55 -7.85 8.43 4.99
CA ALA A 55 -7.42 9.82 4.75
C ALA A 55 -5.88 9.99 4.74
N ALA A 56 -5.15 9.14 5.46
CA ALA A 56 -3.69 9.12 5.44
C ALA A 56 -3.18 8.36 4.20
N PHE A 57 -3.64 7.13 3.99
CA PHE A 57 -3.15 6.25 2.93
C PHE A 57 -3.49 6.74 1.53
N SER A 58 -4.64 7.40 1.33
CA SER A 58 -5.04 7.96 0.03
C SER A 58 -4.08 9.02 -0.54
N ARG A 59 -3.19 9.57 0.30
CA ARG A 59 -2.19 10.58 -0.10
C ARG A 59 -0.75 10.12 0.13
N LEU A 60 -0.55 8.89 0.58
CA LEU A 60 0.75 8.37 0.96
C LEU A 60 1.36 7.51 -0.16
N ILE A 61 2.54 7.91 -0.63
CA ILE A 61 3.42 7.08 -1.46
C ILE A 61 4.66 6.76 -0.63
N SER A 62 4.94 5.48 -0.40
CA SER A 62 6.20 5.05 0.23
C SER A 62 7.24 4.68 -0.82
N PHE A 63 8.48 5.05 -0.56
CA PHE A 63 9.64 4.73 -1.40
C PHE A 63 10.52 3.72 -0.65
N ASN A 64 10.99 2.70 -1.36
CA ASN A 64 11.96 1.74 -0.85
C ASN A 64 13.35 2.37 -0.90
N ILE A 65 14.06 2.32 0.22
CA ILE A 65 15.47 2.72 0.30
C ILE A 65 16.31 1.47 0.39
N ARG A 66 17.31 1.35 -0.50
CA ARG A 66 18.24 0.24 -0.50
C ARG A 66 19.59 0.72 0.04
N VAL A 67 20.08 0.05 1.07
CA VAL A 67 21.41 0.33 1.67
C VAL A 67 22.57 -0.05 0.75
N THR A 68 22.29 -0.78 -0.34
CA THR A 68 23.27 -1.23 -1.32
C THR A 68 23.42 -0.26 -2.49
N TRP A 69 22.74 0.88 -2.48
CA TRP A 69 22.86 1.86 -3.55
C TRP A 69 24.22 2.53 -3.54
N THR A 70 24.81 2.63 -4.72
CA THR A 70 25.88 3.60 -4.97
C THR A 70 25.28 5.01 -5.03
N GLU A 71 26.13 6.02 -4.86
CA GLU A 71 25.72 7.44 -4.97
C GLU A 71 25.08 7.73 -6.34
N ALA A 72 25.71 7.27 -7.43
CA ALA A 72 25.17 7.45 -8.78
C ALA A 72 23.79 6.80 -9.00
N GLU A 73 23.52 5.64 -8.37
CA GLU A 73 22.20 5.01 -8.44
C GLU A 73 21.15 5.77 -7.63
N LEU A 74 21.55 6.34 -6.50
CA LEU A 74 20.68 7.18 -5.67
C LEU A 74 20.34 8.47 -6.40
N ASP A 75 21.31 9.17 -6.97
CA ASP A 75 21.10 10.40 -7.75
C ASP A 75 20.15 10.15 -8.92
N ALA A 76 20.42 9.11 -9.71
CA ALA A 76 19.55 8.74 -10.83
C ALA A 76 18.13 8.33 -10.39
N TYR A 77 17.94 7.90 -9.14
CA TYR A 77 16.62 7.66 -8.57
C TYR A 77 15.95 8.96 -8.13
N LEU A 78 16.68 9.84 -7.45
CA LEU A 78 16.20 11.14 -6.98
C LEU A 78 15.74 12.02 -8.15
N ASP A 79 16.51 12.09 -9.24
CA ASP A 79 16.13 12.82 -10.47
C ASP A 79 14.76 12.40 -10.99
N LYS A 80 14.47 11.09 -10.96
CA LYS A 80 13.19 10.53 -11.41
C LYS A 80 12.05 10.84 -10.45
N VAL A 81 12.33 10.92 -9.15
CA VAL A 81 11.32 11.29 -8.15
C VAL A 81 11.01 12.78 -8.27
N GLU A 82 12.03 13.63 -8.33
CA GLU A 82 11.89 15.07 -8.51
C GLU A 82 11.13 15.39 -9.79
N GLY A 83 11.55 14.83 -10.93
CA GLY A 83 10.87 15.05 -12.21
C GLY A 83 9.40 14.61 -12.19
N ALA A 84 9.07 13.54 -11.47
CA ALA A 84 7.68 13.11 -11.32
C ALA A 84 6.85 14.07 -10.46
N VAL A 85 7.43 14.60 -9.36
CA VAL A 85 6.78 15.59 -8.50
C VAL A 85 6.57 16.90 -9.26
N ARG A 86 7.63 17.44 -9.90
CA ARG A 86 7.56 18.67 -10.70
C ARG A 86 6.49 18.61 -11.77
N LYS A 87 6.42 17.50 -12.53
CA LYS A 87 5.41 17.31 -13.58
C LYS A 87 3.97 17.50 -13.08
N VAL A 88 3.68 17.12 -11.83
CA VAL A 88 2.32 17.25 -11.27
C VAL A 88 2.11 18.54 -10.48
N THR A 89 3.17 19.22 -10.03
CA THR A 89 3.06 20.48 -9.28
C THR A 89 3.21 21.73 -10.14
N GLU A 90 3.97 21.67 -11.24
CA GLU A 90 4.20 22.80 -12.15
C GLU A 90 3.17 22.86 -13.29
N GLY A 91 2.39 21.79 -13.48
CA GLY A 91 1.28 21.71 -14.44
C GLY A 91 -0.09 22.12 -13.86
N VAL A 92 -0.11 22.73 -12.67
CA VAL A 92 -1.29 23.27 -11.97
C VAL A 92 -1.18 24.79 -11.91
#